data_AF-A0A2C5XIB1-F1
#
_entry.id   AF-A0A2C5XIB1-F1
#
_cell.length_a   1.000
_cell.length_b   1.000
_cell.length_c   1.000
_cell.angle_alpha   90.00
_cell.angle_beta   90.00
_cell.angle_gamma   90.00
#
_symmetry.space_group_name_H-M   'P 1'
#
loop_
_entity.id
_entity.type
_entity.pdbx_description
1 polymer ?
#
loop_
_entity_poly.entity_id
_entity_poly.type
_entity_poly.pdbx_seq_one_letter_code
_entity_poly.pdbx_strand_id
1 'polypeptide(L)'
;MSRRIHGPSHRGMLVRAARAASIAWVLALLLDIGMMIISIMAYTGATSQDDRPIIRRTRITFPQTGHHIQRLEIALAALGLIVHPTLLALTFLRVGRLRRHGSHHNAVGARLVIACFMVPWHLVCLAAWIVCVVLQSNYVPILGSRKLVECNRFGNELSQCGFVSASWIVAMIYCVYHFCLLLVVLAMMHWAQRVVVRRWRSLSSKKVRIVVEEPLARGSSRESIVKGSLDGH
;
A
#
# COMPACT_ATOMS: atom_id res chain seq x y z
N MET A 1 36.96 -23.97 -1.69
CA MET A 1 35.84 -23.37 -2.46
C MET A 1 34.78 -22.84 -1.50
N SER A 2 34.89 -21.57 -1.08
CA SER A 2 33.86 -20.93 -0.23
C SER A 2 32.69 -20.50 -1.11
N ARG A 3 31.53 -21.18 -1.01
CA ARG A 3 30.27 -20.72 -1.60
C ARG A 3 29.91 -19.40 -0.92
N ARG A 4 30.21 -18.29 -1.61
CA ARG A 4 29.80 -16.95 -1.20
C ARG A 4 28.27 -16.91 -1.31
N ILE A 5 27.56 -17.23 -0.23
CA ILE A 5 26.09 -17.16 -0.15
C ILE A 5 25.72 -15.71 -0.45
N HIS A 6 25.37 -15.42 -1.70
CA HIS A 6 24.89 -14.12 -2.12
C HIS A 6 23.48 -13.96 -1.56
N GLY A 7 23.40 -13.37 -0.35
CA GLY A 7 22.14 -12.93 0.22
C GLY A 7 21.36 -12.08 -0.78
N PRO A 8 20.02 -12.09 -0.71
CA PRO A 8 19.17 -11.45 -1.72
C PRO A 8 19.56 -9.98 -1.91
N SER A 9 19.77 -9.59 -3.17
CA SER A 9 20.07 -8.20 -3.53
C SER A 9 18.94 -7.28 -3.07
N HIS A 10 19.28 -6.11 -2.51
CA HIS A 10 18.30 -5.11 -2.04
C HIS A 10 17.32 -4.69 -3.14
N ARG A 11 17.79 -4.66 -4.40
CA ARG A 11 16.92 -4.43 -5.56
C ARG A 11 15.92 -5.57 -5.77
N GLY A 12 16.35 -6.81 -5.57
CA GLY A 12 15.48 -7.98 -5.64
C GLY A 12 14.40 -7.97 -4.56
N MET A 13 14.75 -7.58 -3.32
CA MET A 13 13.76 -7.44 -2.23
C MET A 13 12.76 -6.32 -2.50
N LEU A 14 13.21 -5.17 -3.01
CA LEU A 14 12.32 -4.08 -3.40
C LEU A 14 11.32 -4.51 -4.49
N VAL A 15 11.78 -5.24 -5.51
CA VAL A 15 10.91 -5.74 -6.59
C VAL A 15 9.91 -6.78 -6.05
N ARG A 16 10.33 -7.66 -5.14
CA ARG A 16 9.42 -8.63 -4.50
C ARG A 16 8.36 -7.91 -3.66
N ALA A 17 8.75 -6.94 -2.85
CA ALA A 17 7.81 -6.16 -2.04
C ALA A 17 6.84 -5.36 -2.92
N ALA A 18 7.33 -4.76 -4.01
CA ALA A 18 6.49 -4.08 -4.98
C ALA A 18 5.49 -5.02 -5.67
N ARG A 19 5.92 -6.22 -6.07
CA ARG A 19 5.02 -7.22 -6.67
C ARG A 19 3.97 -7.68 -5.66
N ALA A 20 4.37 -7.92 -4.41
CA ALA A 20 3.45 -8.26 -3.34
C ALA A 20 2.41 -7.14 -3.14
N ALA A 21 2.85 -5.89 -3.06
CA ALA A 21 1.96 -4.73 -2.99
C ALA A 21 1.01 -4.66 -4.19
N SER A 22 1.51 -4.86 -5.42
CA SER A 22 0.68 -4.87 -6.64
C SER A 22 -0.41 -5.94 -6.62
N ILE A 23 -0.07 -7.18 -6.25
CA ILE A 23 -1.05 -8.25 -6.09
C ILE A 23 -2.07 -7.86 -5.03
N ALA A 24 -1.58 -7.30 -3.92
CA ALA A 24 -2.45 -6.86 -2.85
C ALA A 24 -3.41 -5.78 -3.36
N TRP A 25 -2.97 -4.70 -4.03
CA TRP A 25 -3.86 -3.68 -4.58
C TRP A 25 -5.00 -4.23 -5.46
N VAL A 26 -4.73 -5.28 -6.25
CA VAL A 26 -5.77 -5.96 -7.04
C VAL A 26 -6.76 -6.69 -6.13
N LEU A 27 -6.27 -7.40 -5.11
CA LEU A 27 -7.13 -8.02 -4.09
C LEU A 27 -7.93 -6.97 -3.31
N ALA A 28 -7.36 -5.80 -3.01
CA ALA A 28 -8.06 -4.69 -2.37
C ALA A 28 -9.23 -4.23 -3.22
N LEU A 29 -9.02 -4.09 -4.53
CA LEU A 29 -10.08 -3.70 -5.47
C LEU A 29 -11.22 -4.73 -5.50
N LEU A 30 -10.90 -6.02 -5.49
CA LEU A 30 -11.93 -7.07 -5.43
C LEU A 30 -12.68 -7.06 -4.10
N LEU A 31 -11.97 -6.82 -3.00
CA LEU A 31 -12.59 -6.63 -1.69
C LEU A 31 -13.49 -5.39 -1.68
N ASP A 32 -13.11 -4.29 -2.34
CA ASP A 32 -13.92 -3.05 -2.39
C ASP A 32 -15.22 -3.29 -3.13
N ILE A 33 -15.15 -3.98 -4.28
CA ILE A 33 -16.34 -4.38 -5.04
C ILE A 33 -17.24 -5.26 -4.17
N GLY A 34 -16.66 -6.29 -3.53
CA GLY A 34 -17.40 -7.20 -2.67
C GLY A 34 -18.07 -6.49 -1.49
N MET A 35 -17.32 -5.63 -0.79
CA MET A 35 -17.80 -4.87 0.35
C MET A 35 -18.90 -3.89 -0.04
N MET A 36 -18.74 -3.20 -1.18
CA MET A 36 -19.76 -2.30 -1.70
C MET A 36 -21.06 -3.05 -1.99
N ILE A 37 -20.97 -4.20 -2.67
CA ILE A 37 -22.13 -5.05 -2.96
C ILE A 37 -22.79 -5.52 -1.66
N ILE A 38 -22.03 -6.10 -0.72
CA ILE A 38 -22.55 -6.59 0.56
C ILE A 38 -23.21 -5.46 1.36
N SER A 39 -22.58 -4.29 1.46
CA SER A 39 -23.10 -3.15 2.23
C SER A 39 -24.35 -2.55 1.58
N ILE A 40 -24.40 -2.45 0.24
CA ILE A 40 -25.61 -2.01 -0.47
C ILE A 40 -26.75 -2.99 -0.23
N MET A 41 -26.50 -4.31 -0.32
CA MET A 41 -27.51 -5.33 -0.07
C MET A 41 -27.99 -5.33 1.39
N ALA A 42 -27.08 -5.14 2.35
CA ALA A 42 -27.39 -4.97 3.76
C ALA A 42 -28.25 -3.71 4.01
N TYR A 43 -27.97 -2.62 3.31
CA TYR A 43 -28.66 -1.34 3.50
C TYR A 43 -30.02 -1.27 2.80
N THR A 44 -30.11 -1.77 1.57
CA THR A 44 -31.31 -1.65 0.73
C THR A 44 -32.30 -2.81 0.88
N GLY A 45 -31.84 -3.95 1.42
CA GLY A 45 -32.66 -5.12 1.64
C GLY A 45 -32.73 -6.01 0.41
N ALA A 46 -31.58 -6.58 0.01
CA ALA A 46 -31.55 -7.62 -1.01
C ALA A 46 -32.52 -8.75 -0.62
N THR A 47 -33.58 -8.92 -1.40
CA THR A 47 -34.56 -9.99 -1.19
C THR A 47 -34.09 -11.24 -1.92
N SER A 48 -33.84 -12.32 -1.17
CA SER A 48 -33.55 -13.63 -1.76
C SER A 48 -34.84 -14.29 -2.25
N GLN A 49 -34.73 -15.19 -3.24
CA GLN A 49 -35.84 -16.07 -3.57
C GLN A 49 -36.17 -17.04 -2.41
N ASP A 50 -35.20 -17.32 -1.54
CA ASP A 50 -35.37 -18.18 -0.36
C ASP A 50 -36.16 -17.49 0.77
N ASP A 51 -36.29 -16.15 0.73
CA ASP A 51 -37.05 -15.43 1.73
C ASP A 51 -38.54 -15.77 1.58
N ARG A 52 -39.20 -16.11 2.71
CA ARG A 52 -40.64 -16.43 2.74
C ARG A 52 -41.46 -15.24 2.21
N PRO A 53 -42.65 -15.47 1.61
CA PRO A 53 -43.44 -14.40 0.97
C PRO A 53 -43.76 -13.20 1.88
N ILE A 54 -44.01 -13.45 3.18
CA ILE A 54 -44.25 -12.39 4.17
C ILE A 54 -42.97 -11.61 4.52
N ILE A 55 -41.81 -12.27 4.45
CA ILE A 55 -40.50 -11.70 4.78
C ILE A 55 -39.94 -10.90 3.61
N ARG A 56 -40.26 -11.24 2.35
CA ARG A 56 -39.88 -10.44 1.17
C ARG A 56 -40.36 -8.99 1.22
N ARG A 57 -41.42 -8.70 1.98
CA ARG A 57 -41.93 -7.33 2.20
C ARG A 57 -41.37 -6.67 3.44
N THR A 58 -40.56 -7.38 4.22
CA THR A 58 -39.96 -6.89 5.46
C THR A 58 -38.51 -6.46 5.19
N ARG A 59 -38.10 -5.32 5.73
CA ARG A 59 -36.73 -4.81 5.66
C ARG A 59 -36.26 -4.43 7.06
N ILE A 60 -34.96 -4.47 7.29
CA ILE A 60 -34.35 -3.95 8.51
C ILE A 60 -34.60 -2.43 8.60
N THR A 61 -35.20 -2.00 9.71
CA THR A 61 -35.32 -0.58 10.05
C THR A 61 -34.09 -0.17 10.85
N PHE A 62 -33.09 0.38 10.17
CA PHE A 62 -31.89 0.85 10.86
C PHE A 62 -32.21 2.08 11.74
N PRO A 63 -31.68 2.14 12.97
CA PRO A 63 -31.63 3.41 13.68
C PRO A 63 -30.70 4.38 12.96
N GLN A 64 -30.82 5.68 13.23
CA GLN A 64 -30.06 6.73 12.54
C GLN A 64 -28.55 6.46 12.51
N THR A 65 -27.95 6.04 13.63
CA THR A 65 -26.54 5.65 13.70
C THR A 65 -26.21 4.47 12.78
N GLY A 66 -27.09 3.47 12.70
CA GLY A 66 -26.94 2.33 11.79
C GLY A 66 -26.94 2.75 10.32
N HIS A 67 -27.79 3.71 9.94
CA HIS A 67 -27.76 4.27 8.59
C HIS A 67 -26.44 4.98 8.26
N HIS A 68 -25.88 5.74 9.20
CA HIS A 68 -24.60 6.42 8.99
C HIS A 68 -23.44 5.44 8.84
N ILE A 69 -23.41 4.36 9.64
CA ILE A 69 -22.40 3.31 9.54
C ILE A 69 -22.44 2.65 8.15
N GLN A 70 -23.62 2.19 7.71
CA GLN A 70 -23.76 1.53 6.41
C GLN A 70 -23.37 2.45 5.23
N ARG A 71 -23.75 3.74 5.28
CA ARG A 71 -23.33 4.71 4.26
C ARG A 71 -21.82 4.94 4.27
N LEU A 72 -21.20 4.95 5.45
CA LEU A 72 -19.75 5.08 5.59
C LEU A 72 -19.03 3.87 4.98
N GLU A 73 -19.50 2.63 5.24
CA GLU A 73 -18.94 1.42 4.63
C GLU A 73 -18.96 1.50 3.09
N ILE A 74 -20.11 1.90 2.52
CA ILE A 74 -20.27 2.07 1.07
C ILE A 74 -19.32 3.16 0.54
N ALA A 75 -19.23 4.31 1.22
CA ALA A 75 -18.38 5.42 0.81
C ALA A 75 -16.89 5.07 0.87
N LEU A 76 -16.45 4.35 1.91
CA LEU A 76 -15.06 3.89 2.05
C LEU A 76 -14.69 2.90 0.95
N ALA A 77 -15.56 1.92 0.67
CA ALA A 77 -15.34 0.97 -0.42
C ALA A 77 -15.29 1.68 -1.78
N ALA A 78 -16.21 2.62 -2.03
CA ALA A 78 -16.21 3.43 -3.26
C ALA A 78 -14.94 4.27 -3.43
N LEU A 79 -14.44 4.86 -2.33
CA LEU A 79 -13.16 5.58 -2.36
C LEU A 79 -11.99 4.63 -2.65
N GLY A 80 -12.02 3.41 -2.10
CA GLY A 80 -11.08 2.33 -2.40
C GLY A 80 -10.99 2.00 -3.89
N LEU A 81 -12.15 1.93 -4.58
CA LEU A 81 -12.22 1.68 -6.03
C LEU A 81 -11.45 2.72 -6.86
N ILE A 82 -11.33 3.95 -6.37
CA ILE A 82 -10.59 5.03 -7.06
C ILE A 82 -9.12 5.03 -6.65
N VAL A 83 -8.85 4.87 -5.34
CA VAL A 83 -7.51 5.04 -4.79
C VAL A 83 -6.63 3.81 -5.05
N HIS A 84 -7.12 2.59 -4.93
CA HIS A 84 -6.29 1.39 -5.12
C HIS A 84 -5.70 1.26 -6.55
N PRO A 85 -6.44 1.52 -7.65
CA PRO A 85 -5.85 1.58 -8.99
C PRO A 85 -4.78 2.66 -9.12
N THR A 86 -5.00 3.82 -8.49
CA THR A 86 -4.03 4.92 -8.47
C THR A 86 -2.74 4.50 -7.74
N LEU A 87 -2.85 3.85 -6.59
CA LEU A 87 -1.71 3.32 -5.84
C LEU A 87 -0.98 2.21 -6.59
N LEU A 88 -1.71 1.36 -7.30
CA LEU A 88 -1.15 0.33 -8.18
C LEU A 88 -0.31 0.96 -9.30
N ALA A 89 -0.85 1.94 -10.01
CA ALA A 89 -0.16 2.66 -11.07
C ALA A 89 1.11 3.37 -10.54
N LEU A 90 1.00 4.06 -9.40
CA LEU A 90 2.14 4.72 -8.74
C LEU A 90 3.23 3.70 -8.35
N THR A 91 2.84 2.53 -7.82
CA THR A 91 3.77 1.45 -7.47
C THR A 91 4.56 1.01 -8.70
N PHE A 92 3.88 0.72 -9.81
CA PHE A 92 4.52 0.30 -11.06
C PHE A 92 5.44 1.37 -11.65
N LEU A 93 4.97 2.62 -11.72
CA LEU A 93 5.76 3.72 -12.27
C LEU A 93 7.04 3.97 -11.47
N ARG A 94 6.94 4.00 -10.13
CA ARG A 94 8.09 4.30 -9.26
C ARG A 94 9.08 3.16 -9.21
N VAL A 95 8.62 1.92 -9.08
CA VAL A 95 9.49 0.73 -9.08
C VAL A 95 10.12 0.52 -10.46
N GLY A 96 9.36 0.75 -11.54
CA GLY A 96 9.87 0.73 -12.91
C GLY A 96 10.97 1.76 -13.15
N ARG A 97 10.77 3.02 -12.72
CA ARG A 97 11.79 4.08 -12.83
C ARG A 97 13.03 3.79 -11.99
N LEU A 98 12.85 3.29 -10.76
CA LEU A 98 13.94 2.87 -9.88
C LEU A 98 14.76 1.72 -10.48
N ARG A 99 14.09 0.77 -11.15
CA ARG A 99 14.75 -0.35 -11.83
C ARG A 99 15.56 0.11 -13.04
N ARG A 100 15.02 1.01 -13.87
CA ARG A 100 15.65 1.46 -15.12
C ARG A 100 16.76 2.48 -14.90
N HIS A 101 16.51 3.54 -14.13
CA HIS A 101 17.42 4.68 -14.02
C HIS A 101 18.11 4.75 -12.65
N GLY A 102 17.39 4.31 -11.59
CA GLY A 102 17.90 4.21 -10.22
C GLY A 102 18.57 5.48 -9.66
N SER A 103 18.28 6.66 -10.21
CA SER A 103 18.89 7.91 -9.77
C SER A 103 18.44 8.28 -8.35
N HIS A 104 19.26 9.05 -7.64
CA HIS A 104 18.95 9.55 -6.29
C HIS A 104 17.59 10.27 -6.26
N HIS A 105 17.36 11.16 -7.23
CA HIS A 105 16.12 11.94 -7.34
C HIS A 105 14.88 11.05 -7.50
N ASN A 106 14.95 10.00 -8.33
CA ASN A 106 13.85 9.05 -8.51
C ASN A 106 13.51 8.29 -7.22
N ALA A 107 14.51 8.02 -6.39
CA ALA A 107 14.33 7.32 -5.15
C ALA A 107 13.78 8.20 -4.01
N VAL A 108 14.22 9.46 -3.94
CA VAL A 108 13.59 10.47 -3.08
C VAL A 108 12.12 10.66 -3.46
N GLY A 109 11.83 10.79 -4.76
CA GLY A 109 10.45 10.89 -5.25
C GLY A 109 9.59 9.66 -4.93
N ALA A 110 10.15 8.45 -5.00
CA ALA A 110 9.43 7.24 -4.58
C ALA A 110 9.15 7.22 -3.07
N ARG A 111 10.13 7.63 -2.25
CA ARG A 111 9.96 7.73 -0.79
C ARG A 111 8.88 8.74 -0.40
N LEU A 112 8.87 9.92 -1.04
CA LEU A 112 7.86 10.95 -0.79
C LEU A 112 6.46 10.46 -1.16
N VAL A 113 6.29 9.79 -2.31
CA VAL A 113 4.99 9.21 -2.67
C VAL A 113 4.54 8.17 -1.66
N ILE A 114 5.44 7.28 -1.21
CA ILE A 114 5.09 6.27 -0.20
C ILE A 114 4.68 6.95 1.12
N ALA A 115 5.49 7.90 1.61
CA ALA A 115 5.28 8.54 2.91
C ALA A 115 4.09 9.51 2.93
N CYS A 116 3.82 10.22 1.84
CA CYS A 116 2.79 11.25 1.78
C CYS A 116 1.45 10.74 1.21
N PHE A 117 1.44 9.62 0.48
CA PHE A 117 0.20 9.07 -0.10
C PHE A 117 -0.10 7.67 0.39
N MET A 118 0.80 6.69 0.19
CA MET A 118 0.49 5.28 0.48
C MET A 118 0.32 5.01 1.98
N VAL A 119 1.21 5.54 2.82
CA VAL A 119 1.14 5.35 4.28
C VAL A 119 -0.08 6.05 4.87
N PRO A 120 -0.34 7.35 4.60
CA PRO A 120 -1.53 8.02 5.13
C PRO A 120 -2.83 7.38 4.69
N TRP A 121 -2.93 6.94 3.44
CA TRP A 121 -4.10 6.21 2.94
C TRP A 121 -4.43 5.00 3.82
N HIS A 122 -3.43 4.15 4.09
CA HIS A 122 -3.66 2.96 4.92
C HIS A 122 -3.97 3.25 6.37
N LEU A 123 -3.37 4.30 6.95
CA LEU A 123 -3.70 4.71 8.31
C LEU A 123 -5.14 5.20 8.39
N VAL A 124 -5.60 6.00 7.41
CA VAL A 124 -6.98 6.47 7.32
C VAL A 124 -7.94 5.29 7.14
N CYS A 125 -7.65 4.36 6.21
CA CYS A 125 -8.46 3.17 6.02
C CYS A 125 -8.54 2.32 7.30
N LEU A 126 -7.41 2.06 7.95
CA LEU A 126 -7.37 1.26 9.17
C LEU A 126 -8.21 1.90 10.27
N ALA A 127 -8.05 3.21 10.50
CA ALA A 127 -8.84 3.93 11.49
C ALA A 127 -10.34 3.91 11.16
N ALA A 128 -10.70 4.17 9.91
CA ALA A 128 -12.09 4.20 9.47
C ALA A 128 -12.76 2.83 9.61
N TRP A 129 -12.09 1.76 9.17
CA TRP A 129 -12.62 0.40 9.29
C TRP A 129 -12.73 -0.07 10.75
N ILE A 130 -11.77 0.29 11.61
CA ILE A 130 -11.87 0.02 13.06
C ILE A 130 -13.11 0.71 13.64
N VAL A 131 -13.34 1.97 13.30
CA VAL A 131 -14.54 2.70 13.73
C VAL A 131 -15.81 2.00 13.25
N CYS A 132 -15.88 1.58 11.98
CA CYS A 132 -17.00 0.80 11.46
C CYS A 132 -17.20 -0.49 12.27
N VAL A 133 -16.15 -1.30 12.46
CA VAL A 133 -16.22 -2.58 13.21
C VAL A 133 -16.74 -2.36 14.63
N VAL A 134 -16.21 -1.37 15.34
CA VAL A 134 -16.58 -1.08 16.73
C VAL A 134 -18.03 -0.63 16.81
N LEU A 135 -18.43 0.34 15.98
CA LEU A 135 -19.80 0.87 16.02
C LEU A 135 -20.82 -0.18 15.56
N GLN A 136 -20.49 -0.95 14.54
CA GLN A 136 -21.36 -1.97 13.95
C GLN A 136 -21.55 -3.19 14.83
N SER A 137 -20.61 -3.50 15.74
CA SER A 137 -20.76 -4.61 16.69
C SER A 137 -22.10 -4.55 17.48
N ASN A 138 -22.62 -3.34 17.73
CA ASN A 138 -23.91 -3.12 18.37
C ASN A 138 -25.13 -3.47 17.53
N TYR A 139 -24.95 -3.67 16.23
CA TYR A 139 -26.00 -3.89 15.24
C TYR A 139 -25.87 -5.27 14.56
N VAL A 140 -24.81 -6.02 14.85
CA VAL A 140 -24.52 -7.30 14.18
C VAL A 140 -25.37 -8.44 14.75
N PRO A 141 -26.20 -9.10 13.93
CA PRO A 141 -27.07 -10.19 14.39
C PRO A 141 -26.31 -11.37 15.00
N ILE A 142 -25.16 -11.77 14.45
CA ILE A 142 -24.38 -12.91 14.97
C ILE A 142 -23.86 -12.70 16.40
N LEU A 143 -23.76 -11.45 16.87
CA LEU A 143 -23.39 -11.12 18.24
C LEU A 143 -24.61 -11.01 19.19
N GLY A 144 -25.81 -11.39 18.72
CA GLY A 144 -27.04 -11.26 19.49
C GLY A 144 -27.54 -9.82 19.63
N SER A 145 -27.29 -8.98 18.63
CA SER A 145 -27.72 -7.57 18.62
C SER A 145 -29.23 -7.43 18.81
N ARG A 146 -29.63 -6.86 19.94
CA ARG A 146 -31.04 -6.51 20.22
C ARG A 146 -31.51 -5.25 19.49
N LYS A 147 -30.62 -4.54 18.78
CA LYS A 147 -30.91 -3.23 18.16
C LYS A 147 -31.55 -3.31 16.78
N LEU A 148 -31.49 -4.48 16.12
CA LEU A 148 -32.19 -4.73 14.85
C LEU A 148 -33.35 -5.67 15.12
N VAL A 149 -34.54 -5.12 15.37
CA VAL A 149 -35.72 -5.88 15.81
C VAL A 149 -36.11 -6.96 14.79
N GLU A 150 -36.00 -6.64 13.49
CA GLU A 150 -36.31 -7.56 12.40
C GLU A 150 -35.35 -8.75 12.38
N CYS A 151 -34.06 -8.53 12.66
CA CYS A 151 -33.10 -9.62 12.76
C CYS A 151 -33.29 -10.46 14.01
N ASN A 152 -33.80 -9.90 15.11
CA ASN A 152 -34.18 -10.71 16.27
C ASN A 152 -35.44 -11.55 16.01
N ARG A 153 -36.37 -11.02 15.21
CA ARG A 153 -37.64 -11.69 14.92
C ARG A 153 -37.53 -12.76 13.83
N PHE A 154 -36.80 -12.46 12.76
CA PHE A 154 -36.73 -13.31 11.56
C PHE A 154 -35.37 -13.99 11.41
N GLY A 155 -34.31 -13.49 12.05
CA GLY A 155 -32.99 -14.11 12.08
C GLY A 155 -32.46 -14.45 10.69
N ASN A 156 -32.14 -15.73 10.50
CA ASN A 156 -31.60 -16.26 9.24
C ASN A 156 -32.66 -16.36 8.12
N GLU A 157 -33.95 -16.21 8.43
CA GLU A 157 -35.01 -16.18 7.41
C GLU A 157 -35.05 -14.85 6.64
N LEU A 158 -34.33 -13.82 7.12
CA LEU A 158 -34.17 -12.53 6.45
C LEU A 158 -32.72 -12.38 5.97
N SER A 159 -32.49 -12.61 4.69
CA SER A 159 -31.16 -12.54 4.06
C SER A 159 -30.38 -11.24 4.36
N GLN A 160 -31.08 -10.11 4.53
CA GLN A 160 -30.49 -8.82 4.93
C GLN A 160 -29.68 -8.89 6.24
N CYS A 161 -30.10 -9.72 7.21
CA CYS A 161 -29.37 -9.92 8.47
C CYS A 161 -28.05 -10.67 8.28
N GLY A 162 -28.02 -11.59 7.32
CA GLY A 162 -26.81 -12.25 6.85
C GLY A 162 -25.84 -11.23 6.24
N PHE A 163 -26.33 -10.31 5.40
CA PHE A 163 -25.49 -9.27 4.81
C PHE A 163 -24.93 -8.26 5.82
N VAL A 164 -25.70 -7.88 6.86
CA VAL A 164 -25.18 -7.05 7.96
C VAL A 164 -24.06 -7.75 8.75
N SER A 165 -24.20 -9.06 8.96
CA SER A 165 -23.15 -9.86 9.60
C SER A 165 -21.93 -10.01 8.69
N ALA A 166 -22.16 -10.23 7.40
CA ALA A 166 -21.11 -10.34 6.40
C ALA A 166 -20.32 -9.04 6.24
N SER A 167 -20.97 -7.88 6.16
CA SER A 167 -20.27 -6.59 6.08
C SER A 167 -19.37 -6.37 7.29
N TRP A 168 -19.83 -6.72 8.49
CA TRP A 168 -19.01 -6.62 9.71
C TRP A 168 -17.79 -7.55 9.70
N ILE A 169 -17.96 -8.80 9.28
CA ILE A 169 -16.85 -9.76 9.12
C ILE A 169 -15.85 -9.22 8.10
N VAL A 170 -16.34 -8.74 6.96
CA VAL A 170 -15.50 -8.17 5.92
C VAL A 170 -14.77 -6.93 6.44
N ALA A 171 -15.42 -6.04 7.20
CA ALA A 171 -14.77 -4.88 7.82
C ALA A 171 -13.61 -5.27 8.77
N MET A 172 -13.72 -6.39 9.50
CA MET A 172 -12.60 -6.93 10.27
C MET A 172 -11.46 -7.43 9.37
N ILE A 173 -11.79 -8.12 8.28
CA ILE A 173 -10.82 -8.53 7.26
C ILE A 173 -10.10 -7.29 6.68
N TYR A 174 -10.81 -6.19 6.41
CA TYR A 174 -10.22 -4.93 5.97
C TYR A 174 -9.19 -4.37 6.94
N CYS A 175 -9.47 -4.44 8.25
CA CYS A 175 -8.53 -3.97 9.26
C CYS A 175 -7.21 -4.75 9.20
N VAL A 176 -7.30 -6.08 9.20
CA VAL A 176 -6.11 -6.96 9.10
C VAL A 176 -5.40 -6.74 7.77
N TYR A 177 -6.16 -6.64 6.69
CA TYR A 177 -5.66 -6.47 5.34
C TYR A 177 -4.87 -5.16 5.18
N HIS A 178 -5.44 -4.02 5.59
CA HIS A 178 -4.76 -2.73 5.53
C HIS A 178 -3.56 -2.64 6.46
N PHE A 179 -3.60 -3.31 7.62
CA PHE A 179 -2.43 -3.43 8.49
C PHE A 179 -1.29 -4.19 7.79
N CYS A 180 -1.58 -5.35 7.20
CA CYS A 180 -0.60 -6.11 6.42
C CYS A 180 -0.03 -5.30 5.23
N LEU A 181 -0.89 -4.57 4.51
CA LEU A 181 -0.44 -3.70 3.42
C LEU A 181 0.47 -2.58 3.90
N LEU A 182 0.12 -1.95 5.02
CA LEU A 182 0.94 -0.91 5.63
C LEU A 182 2.35 -1.45 5.91
N LEU A 183 2.47 -2.66 6.46
CA LEU A 183 3.77 -3.31 6.68
C LEU A 183 4.54 -3.52 5.37
N VAL A 184 3.87 -3.96 4.30
CA VAL A 184 4.50 -4.14 2.98
C VAL A 184 4.98 -2.80 2.40
N VAL A 185 4.16 -1.75 2.50
CA VAL A 185 4.48 -0.39 2.03
C VAL A 185 5.66 0.19 2.82
N LEU A 186 5.69 0.00 4.14
CA LEU A 186 6.82 0.39 4.98
C LEU A 186 8.09 -0.39 4.62
N ALA A 187 7.97 -1.68 4.33
CA ALA A 187 9.10 -2.49 3.84
C ALA A 187 9.61 -1.96 2.49
N MET A 188 8.73 -1.61 1.55
CA MET A 188 9.12 -0.99 0.28
C MET A 188 9.89 0.31 0.51
N MET A 189 9.41 1.18 1.41
CA MET A 189 10.09 2.43 1.77
C MET A 189 11.49 2.17 2.34
N HIS A 190 11.60 1.23 3.27
CA HIS A 190 12.86 0.85 3.90
C HIS A 190 13.87 0.30 2.88
N TRP A 191 13.43 -0.58 1.97
CA TRP A 191 14.31 -1.11 0.91
C TRP A 191 14.70 -0.04 -0.12
N ALA A 192 13.77 0.84 -0.49
CA ALA A 192 14.08 1.99 -1.34
C ALA A 192 15.17 2.86 -0.73
N GLN A 193 15.07 3.18 0.57
CA GLN A 193 16.08 3.95 1.30
C GLN A 193 17.45 3.26 1.31
N ARG A 194 17.51 1.94 1.55
CA ARG A 194 18.78 1.18 1.52
C ARG A 194 19.44 1.19 0.14
N VAL A 195 18.66 1.12 -0.94
CA VAL A 195 19.18 1.24 -2.31
C VAL A 195 19.81 2.62 -2.55
N VAL A 196 19.21 3.69 -2.02
CA VAL A 196 19.74 5.06 -2.11
C VAL A 196 21.07 5.20 -1.39
N VAL A 197 21.11 4.84 -0.11
CA VAL A 197 22.29 5.02 0.73
C VAL A 197 23.50 4.28 0.15
N ARG A 198 23.30 3.06 -0.36
CA ARG A 198 24.38 2.29 -1.02
C ARG A 198 24.89 2.98 -2.28
N ARG A 199 24.01 3.49 -3.14
CA ARG A 199 24.42 4.15 -4.39
C ARG A 199 25.13 5.47 -4.11
N TRP A 200 24.68 6.23 -3.12
CA TRP A 200 25.34 7.47 -2.68
C TRP A 200 26.75 7.21 -2.14
N ARG A 201 26.91 6.22 -1.24
CA ARG A 201 28.24 5.83 -0.73
C ARG A 201 29.20 5.39 -1.85
N SER A 202 28.71 4.64 -2.84
CA SER A 202 29.52 4.24 -4.00
C SER A 202 29.95 5.42 -4.86
N LEU A 203 29.07 6.41 -5.09
CA LEU A 203 29.40 7.61 -5.85
C LEU A 203 30.36 8.52 -5.09
N SER A 204 30.18 8.70 -3.78
CA SER A 204 31.08 9.47 -2.93
C SER A 204 32.47 8.84 -2.90
N SER A 205 32.58 7.52 -2.74
CA SER A 205 33.87 6.81 -2.79
C SER A 205 34.55 6.91 -4.15
N LYS A 206 33.81 6.82 -5.27
CA LYS A 206 34.37 7.05 -6.61
C LYS A 206 34.85 8.49 -6.81
N LYS A 207 34.07 9.48 -6.37
CA LYS A 207 34.43 10.90 -6.48
C LYS A 207 35.70 11.21 -5.69
N VAL A 208 35.83 10.66 -4.47
CA VAL A 208 37.05 10.80 -3.67
C VAL A 208 38.24 10.14 -4.36
N ARG A 209 38.07 8.95 -4.96
CA ARG A 209 39.16 8.30 -5.71
C ARG A 209 39.63 9.12 -6.90
N ILE A 210 38.71 9.68 -7.68
CA ILE A 210 39.04 10.53 -8.84
C ILE A 210 39.78 11.79 -8.37
N VAL A 211 39.31 12.47 -7.33
CA VAL A 211 39.95 13.68 -6.79
C VAL A 211 41.35 13.40 -6.22
N VAL A 212 41.60 12.21 -5.67
CA VAL A 212 42.92 11.80 -5.15
C VAL A 212 43.88 11.37 -6.28
N GLU A 213 43.36 10.86 -7.40
CA GLU A 213 44.18 10.51 -8.59
C GLU A 213 44.47 11.74 -9.50
N GLU A 214 43.67 12.80 -9.44
CA GLU A 214 43.81 14.02 -10.27
C GLU A 214 44.90 15.05 -9.90
N PRO A 215 45.63 15.03 -8.75
CA PRO A 215 46.74 15.98 -8.51
C PRO A 215 48.08 15.53 -9.12
N LEU A 216 48.24 14.26 -9.51
CA LEU A 216 49.54 13.71 -9.94
C LEU A 216 49.81 13.80 -11.45
N ALA A 217 48.81 14.14 -12.26
CA ALA A 217 48.95 14.21 -13.73
C ALA A 217 49.16 15.64 -14.27
N ARG A 218 49.16 16.68 -13.41
CA ARG A 218 49.30 18.10 -13.83
C ARG A 218 50.55 18.81 -13.32
N GLY A 219 51.60 18.06 -12.99
CA GLY A 219 52.87 18.60 -12.54
C GLY A 219 54.06 17.82 -13.10
N SER A 220 54.24 17.81 -14.42
CA SER A 220 55.50 17.42 -15.05
C SER A 220 55.77 18.28 -16.28
N SER A 221 55.81 19.60 -16.09
CA SER A 221 56.59 20.47 -16.98
C SER A 221 58.06 20.27 -16.64
N ARG A 222 58.73 19.41 -17.40
CA ARG A 222 60.19 19.31 -17.40
C ARG A 222 60.67 20.27 -18.49
N GLU A 223 61.04 21.50 -18.09
CA GLU A 223 61.82 22.39 -18.92
C GLU A 223 63.17 21.73 -19.23
N SER A 224 63.41 21.45 -20.51
CA SER A 224 64.75 21.14 -21.03
C SER A 224 65.28 22.35 -21.76
N ILE A 225 65.99 23.23 -21.04
CA ILE A 225 66.91 24.20 -21.63
C ILE A 225 68.31 23.73 -21.29
N VAL A 226 68.94 23.02 -22.21
CA VAL A 226 70.39 22.78 -22.22
C VAL A 226 70.98 23.76 -23.22
N LYS A 227 71.65 24.80 -22.72
CA LYS A 227 72.58 25.65 -23.47
C LYS A 227 73.89 25.67 -22.70
N GLY A 228 74.96 25.15 -23.29
CA GLY A 228 76.32 25.25 -22.77
C GLY A 228 77.34 24.52 -23.64
N SER A 229 78.50 25.17 -23.80
CA SER A 229 79.70 24.78 -24.58
C SER A 229 79.60 25.05 -26.09
N LEU A 230 80.12 26.15 -26.67
CA LEU A 230 81.50 26.68 -26.66
C LEU A 230 82.53 25.58 -26.94
N ASP A 231 82.99 25.52 -28.19
CA ASP A 231 84.38 25.20 -28.54
C ASP A 231 84.71 25.90 -29.87
N GLY A 232 85.70 26.78 -29.79
CA GLY A 232 86.47 27.28 -30.91
C GLY A 232 87.94 27.17 -30.52
N HIS A 233 88.70 26.37 -31.28
CA HIS A 233 90.07 26.62 -31.71
C HIS A 233 90.47 25.56 -32.74
#